data_AF-A0A920A6E0-F1
#
_entry.id   AF-A0A920A6E0-F1
#
_cell.length_a   1.000
_cell.length_b   1.000
_cell.length_c   1.000
_cell.angle_alpha   90.00
_cell.angle_beta   90.00
_cell.angle_gamma   90.00
#
_symmetry.space_group_name_H-M   'P 1'
#
loop_
_entity.id
_entity.type
_entity.pdbx_description
1 polymer ?
#
loop_
_entity_poly.entity_id
_entity_poly.type
_entity_poly.pdbx_seq_one_letter_code
_entity_poly.pdbx_strand_id
1 'polypeptide(L)'
;MFTGLTEINFDSEDLSFSNSYIFALPDYKDYQEFNNYFQIGVFSAIKHFGIGNKIEFTNQNELNMRKANKNFLIGPINKKIVSKTDGLLVKDRALMLNEAQENYYLSLNNEPQISALTNYLEETEINRVGIISGKSSGGEGEQLFKKSWFSEDRDAITIDASYDSESRIENFLDVSESKQRFNKIDKASFAKVNFVPRARDDFNQIIIFPENSNELYKLSSLVRFNYGLNYEIISLTSDLQAPLDPNEIELHDIKLVDHTYTNKYGYDLAKSRSFSLGFDSMMIAFAISNNLEGKFKGYLATYELVDGQLKASSYFN
;
A
#
# COMPACT_ATOMS: atom_id res chain seq x y z
N MET A 1 -11.78 1.52 -4.51
CA MET A 1 -12.57 2.32 -3.55
C MET A 1 -13.00 1.50 -2.34
N PHE A 2 -12.81 2.04 -1.13
CA PHE A 2 -13.29 1.43 0.12
C PHE A 2 -14.81 1.59 0.26
N THR A 3 -15.51 0.49 0.56
CA THR A 3 -16.99 0.47 0.68
C THR A 3 -17.48 0.04 2.07
N GLY A 4 -16.58 -0.12 3.04
CA GLY A 4 -16.89 -0.66 4.36
C GLY A 4 -16.06 -1.89 4.71
N LEU A 5 -16.10 -2.25 5.99
CA LEU A 5 -15.46 -3.45 6.55
C LEU A 5 -16.32 -4.69 6.30
N THR A 6 -15.70 -5.87 6.33
CA THR A 6 -16.47 -7.12 6.38
C THR A 6 -17.11 -7.27 7.75
N GLU A 7 -18.42 -7.45 7.77
CA GLU A 7 -19.14 -7.90 8.96
C GLU A 7 -18.98 -9.42 9.09
N ILE A 8 -18.55 -9.86 10.27
CA ILE A 8 -18.39 -11.28 10.59
C ILE A 8 -19.39 -11.58 11.73
N ASN A 9 -20.60 -12.01 11.37
CA ASN A 9 -21.65 -12.34 12.33
C ASN A 9 -21.71 -13.86 12.54
N PHE A 10 -21.50 -14.30 13.79
CA PHE A 10 -21.65 -15.71 14.18
C PHE A 10 -22.35 -15.85 15.53
N ASP A 11 -23.09 -16.94 15.67
CA ASP A 11 -23.50 -17.44 16.99
C ASP A 11 -22.30 -18.16 17.64
N SER A 12 -22.16 -18.03 18.97
CA SER A 12 -21.00 -18.58 19.70
C SER A 12 -20.82 -20.10 19.58
N GLU A 13 -21.86 -20.81 19.15
CA GLU A 13 -21.85 -22.26 18.96
C GLU A 13 -21.17 -22.70 17.64
N ASP A 14 -20.97 -21.78 16.69
CA ASP A 14 -20.38 -22.06 15.37
C ASP A 14 -18.85 -21.90 15.31
N LEU A 15 -18.22 -21.42 16.40
CA LEU A 15 -16.78 -21.14 16.43
C LEU A 15 -15.96 -22.38 16.82
N SER A 16 -15.03 -22.79 15.96
CA SER A 16 -14.18 -23.97 16.19
C SER A 16 -12.96 -23.69 17.10
N PHE A 17 -12.59 -22.43 17.33
CA PHE A 17 -11.38 -22.08 18.09
C PHE A 17 -11.64 -21.47 19.47
N SER A 18 -11.22 -22.18 20.52
CA SER A 18 -11.42 -21.78 21.92
C SER A 18 -10.16 -21.35 22.68
N ASN A 19 -8.95 -21.46 22.09
CA ASN A 19 -7.71 -21.13 22.81
C ASN A 19 -7.43 -19.62 22.75
N SER A 20 -6.26 -19.20 23.27
CA SER A 20 -5.87 -17.79 23.32
C SER A 20 -5.21 -17.35 22.01
N TYR A 21 -5.21 -16.03 21.75
CA TYR A 21 -4.37 -15.39 20.74
C TYR A 21 -3.14 -14.77 21.42
N ILE A 22 -1.96 -15.00 20.85
CA ILE A 22 -0.68 -14.48 21.34
C ILE A 22 -0.12 -13.53 20.28
N PHE A 23 0.07 -12.28 20.64
CA PHE A 23 0.69 -11.27 19.79
C PHE A 23 2.16 -11.11 20.16
N ALA A 24 3.04 -11.50 19.25
CA ALA A 24 4.49 -11.36 19.38
C ALA A 24 4.94 -10.03 18.74
N LEU A 25 5.09 -9.00 19.58
CA LEU A 25 5.38 -7.63 19.17
C LEU A 25 6.85 -7.25 19.39
N PRO A 26 7.40 -6.27 18.65
CA PRO A 26 8.74 -5.75 18.88
C PRO A 26 8.90 -5.15 20.28
N ASP A 27 10.14 -4.94 20.70
CA ASP A 27 10.45 -4.35 21.99
C ASP A 27 9.75 -2.99 22.15
N TYR A 28 9.00 -2.85 23.24
CA TYR A 28 8.21 -1.65 23.49
C TYR A 28 9.06 -0.39 23.65
N LYS A 29 10.31 -0.50 24.13
CA LYS A 29 11.19 0.65 24.31
C LYS A 29 11.55 1.32 22.98
N ASP A 30 11.75 0.50 21.95
CA ASP A 30 12.20 0.98 20.64
C ASP A 30 11.03 1.25 19.69
N TYR A 31 9.87 0.61 19.93
CA TYR A 31 8.70 0.64 19.03
C TYR A 31 7.41 1.03 19.74
N GLN A 32 7.50 1.93 20.73
CA GLN A 32 6.36 2.35 21.54
C GLN A 32 5.16 2.82 20.71
N GLU A 33 5.41 3.67 19.71
CA GLU A 33 4.34 4.23 18.89
C GLU A 33 3.60 3.14 18.13
N PHE A 34 4.34 2.31 17.39
CA PHE A 34 3.79 1.17 16.67
C PHE A 34 3.04 0.22 17.62
N ASN A 35 3.61 -0.15 18.76
CA ASN A 35 2.97 -1.10 19.66
C ASN A 35 1.64 -0.56 20.22
N ASN A 36 1.58 0.73 20.55
CA ASN A 36 0.37 1.35 21.08
C ASN A 36 -0.77 1.33 20.05
N TYR A 37 -0.52 1.81 18.83
CA TYR A 37 -1.56 1.88 17.81
C TYR A 37 -1.98 0.51 17.30
N PHE A 38 -1.03 -0.43 17.17
CA PHE A 38 -1.33 -1.82 16.84
C PHE A 38 -2.24 -2.46 17.88
N GLN A 39 -1.93 -2.34 19.17
CA GLN A 39 -2.77 -2.90 20.24
C GLN A 39 -4.16 -2.27 20.27
N ILE A 40 -4.28 -0.95 20.03
CA ILE A 40 -5.56 -0.27 19.90
C ILE A 40 -6.37 -0.84 18.71
N GLY A 41 -5.71 -1.15 17.59
CA GLY A 41 -6.29 -1.83 16.44
C GLY A 41 -6.87 -3.19 16.80
N VAL A 42 -6.06 -4.02 17.47
CA VAL A 42 -6.46 -5.35 17.96
C VAL A 42 -7.70 -5.27 18.85
N PHE A 43 -7.70 -4.39 19.86
CA PHE A 43 -8.85 -4.24 20.75
C PHE A 43 -10.09 -3.72 20.03
N SER A 44 -9.91 -2.90 18.99
CA SER A 44 -11.01 -2.41 18.17
C SER A 44 -11.64 -3.54 17.35
N ALA A 45 -10.84 -4.43 16.77
CA ALA A 45 -11.32 -5.63 16.08
C ALA A 45 -12.05 -6.58 17.04
N ILE A 46 -11.48 -6.85 18.22
CA ILE A 46 -12.12 -7.70 19.24
C ILE A 46 -13.51 -7.18 19.59
N LYS A 47 -13.63 -5.88 19.83
CA LYS A 47 -14.92 -5.25 20.14
C LYS A 47 -15.88 -5.33 18.96
N HIS A 48 -15.40 -5.08 17.74
CA HIS A 48 -16.22 -5.06 16.54
C HIS A 48 -16.80 -6.46 16.21
N PHE A 49 -15.98 -7.51 16.33
CA PHE A 49 -16.37 -8.88 16.01
C PHE A 49 -16.87 -9.70 17.23
N GLY A 50 -16.94 -9.10 18.42
CA GLY A 50 -17.41 -9.80 19.62
C GLY A 50 -16.52 -10.96 20.08
N ILE A 51 -15.20 -10.88 19.86
CA ILE A 51 -14.28 -12.01 20.11
C ILE A 51 -14.06 -12.21 21.62
N GLY A 52 -14.50 -13.37 22.14
CA GLY A 52 -14.40 -13.71 23.56
C GLY A 52 -13.08 -14.37 24.00
N ASN A 53 -12.20 -14.73 23.06
CA ASN A 53 -10.95 -15.43 23.37
C ASN A 53 -9.99 -14.55 24.20
N LYS A 54 -9.19 -15.18 25.05
CA LYS A 54 -8.13 -14.49 25.79
C LYS A 54 -7.04 -14.00 24.83
N ILE A 55 -6.54 -12.79 25.09
CA ILE A 55 -5.43 -12.17 24.36
C ILE A 55 -4.21 -12.03 25.27
N GLU A 56 -3.04 -12.25 24.69
CA GLU A 56 -1.75 -12.03 25.35
C GLU A 56 -0.79 -11.29 24.42
N PHE A 57 -0.11 -10.27 24.94
CA PHE A 57 0.99 -9.59 24.25
C PHE A 57 2.31 -10.03 24.86
N THR A 58 3.26 -10.39 24.00
CA THR A 58 4.60 -10.83 24.40
C THR A 58 5.66 -10.17 23.54
N ASN A 59 6.88 -10.03 24.09
CA ASN A 59 8.02 -9.57 23.30
C ASN A 59 8.40 -10.68 22.31
N GLN A 60 8.49 -10.35 21.03
CA GLN A 60 8.86 -11.30 19.98
C GLN A 60 10.24 -11.96 20.19
N ASN A 61 11.13 -11.31 20.95
CA ASN A 61 12.44 -11.87 21.31
C ASN A 61 12.37 -12.95 22.40
N GLU A 62 11.23 -13.05 23.09
CA GLU A 62 11.01 -13.96 24.23
C GLU A 62 9.98 -15.05 23.89
N LEU A 63 9.74 -15.29 22.60
CA LEU A 63 8.69 -16.18 22.13
C LEU A 63 8.89 -17.62 22.62
N ASN A 64 7.90 -18.14 23.35
CA ASN A 64 7.87 -19.53 23.77
C ASN A 64 7.13 -20.40 22.74
N MET A 65 7.88 -21.12 21.91
CA MET A 65 7.32 -21.95 20.82
C MET A 65 6.34 -23.03 21.30
N ARG A 66 6.58 -23.63 22.48
CA ARG A 66 5.66 -24.66 23.03
C ARG A 66 4.31 -24.06 23.39
N LYS A 67 4.29 -22.81 23.84
CA LYS A 67 3.05 -22.07 24.14
C LYS A 67 2.38 -21.59 22.86
N ALA A 68 3.16 -21.08 21.89
CA ALA A 68 2.67 -20.64 20.58
C ALA A 68 1.93 -21.77 19.87
N ASN A 69 2.50 -22.98 19.81
CA ASN A 69 1.87 -24.14 19.16
C ASN A 69 0.59 -24.68 19.83
N LYS A 70 0.24 -24.20 21.02
CA LYS A 70 -1.05 -24.52 21.68
C LYS A 70 -2.11 -23.45 21.46
N ASN A 71 -1.70 -22.28 20.98
CA ASN A 71 -2.53 -21.09 20.83
C ASN A 71 -2.48 -20.64 19.37
N PHE A 72 -3.09 -19.50 19.05
CA PHE A 72 -2.90 -18.88 17.75
C PHE A 72 -1.87 -17.75 17.87
N LEU A 73 -0.78 -17.84 17.11
CA LEU A 73 0.28 -16.84 17.12
C LEU A 73 0.03 -15.76 16.06
N ILE A 74 0.18 -14.50 16.44
CA ILE A 74 0.12 -13.36 15.53
C ILE A 74 1.45 -12.60 15.68
N GLY A 75 2.18 -12.45 14.58
CA GLY A 75 3.59 -12.08 14.58
C GLY A 75 4.50 -13.33 14.59
N PRO A 76 5.82 -13.16 14.71
CA PRO A 76 6.58 -11.91 14.86
C PRO A 76 6.53 -10.95 13.67
N ILE A 77 7.06 -9.74 13.86
CA ILE A 77 7.19 -8.72 12.80
C ILE A 77 8.60 -8.72 12.21
N ASN A 78 9.62 -9.01 13.01
CA ASN A 78 11.00 -8.96 12.54
C ASN A 78 11.31 -10.11 11.57
N LYS A 79 11.72 -9.80 10.34
CA LYS A 79 12.05 -10.76 9.28
C LYS A 79 13.03 -11.88 9.72
N LYS A 80 14.02 -11.56 10.56
CA LYS A 80 15.00 -12.56 11.05
C LYS A 80 14.42 -13.49 12.10
N ILE A 81 13.37 -13.07 12.81
CA ILE A 81 12.68 -13.93 13.78
C ILE A 81 11.70 -14.81 13.03
N VAL A 82 10.90 -14.23 12.12
CA VAL A 82 9.96 -14.98 11.26
C VAL A 82 10.65 -16.12 10.54
N SER A 83 11.81 -15.87 9.90
CA SER A 83 12.55 -16.91 9.19
C SER A 83 13.06 -18.07 10.08
N LYS A 84 13.15 -17.86 11.40
CA LYS A 84 13.55 -18.90 12.36
C LYS A 84 12.36 -19.62 13.00
N THR A 85 11.18 -18.99 13.01
CA THR A 85 10.01 -19.49 13.74
C THR A 85 8.96 -20.12 12.84
N ASP A 86 8.85 -19.68 11.59
CA ASP A 86 7.77 -20.07 10.68
C ASP A 86 7.62 -21.60 10.51
N GLY A 87 8.68 -22.29 10.09
CA GLY A 87 8.66 -23.75 9.93
C GLY A 87 8.61 -24.56 11.24
N LEU A 88 8.55 -23.92 12.40
CA LEU A 88 8.41 -24.57 13.71
C LEU A 88 6.99 -24.50 14.26
N LEU A 89 6.10 -23.76 13.60
CA LEU A 89 4.74 -23.52 14.03
C LEU A 89 3.77 -24.47 13.32
N VAL A 90 2.72 -24.85 14.04
CA VAL A 90 1.64 -25.67 13.46
C VAL A 90 0.93 -24.85 12.39
N LYS A 91 0.74 -25.42 11.20
CA LYS A 91 0.00 -24.81 10.10
C LYS A 91 -1.40 -24.37 10.56
N ASP A 92 -1.87 -23.25 10.03
CA ASP A 92 -3.18 -22.65 10.35
C ASP A 92 -3.33 -22.26 11.83
N ARG A 93 -2.23 -22.20 12.58
CA ARG A 93 -2.16 -21.68 13.97
C ARG A 93 -1.26 -20.46 14.11
N ALA A 94 -0.83 -19.89 12.99
CA ALA A 94 -0.02 -18.70 13.00
C ALA A 94 -0.34 -17.78 11.82
N LEU A 95 -0.24 -16.48 12.09
CA LEU A 95 -0.25 -15.40 11.11
C LEU A 95 1.02 -14.56 11.33
N MET A 96 1.98 -14.69 10.43
CA MET A 96 3.22 -13.89 10.48
C MET A 96 2.93 -12.44 10.10
N LEU A 97 3.62 -11.49 10.72
CA LEU A 97 3.54 -10.08 10.36
C LEU A 97 4.74 -9.64 9.50
N ASN A 98 5.29 -10.60 8.77
CA ASN A 98 6.32 -10.47 7.74
C ASN A 98 6.24 -11.68 6.80
N GLU A 99 6.90 -11.60 5.65
CA GLU A 99 6.96 -12.69 4.66
C GLU A 99 7.30 -14.04 5.31
N ALA A 100 6.47 -15.04 5.02
CA ALA A 100 6.55 -16.40 5.53
C ALA A 100 6.41 -17.41 4.39
N GLN A 101 6.95 -18.61 4.57
CA GLN A 101 6.93 -19.68 3.58
C GLN A 101 5.93 -20.79 3.94
N GLU A 102 5.77 -21.09 5.22
CA GLU A 102 4.99 -22.23 5.70
C GLU A 102 3.61 -21.82 6.23
N ASN A 103 3.49 -20.67 6.89
CA ASN A 103 2.24 -20.13 7.42
C ASN A 103 1.75 -18.89 6.65
N TYR A 104 0.51 -18.48 6.91
CA TYR A 104 -0.03 -17.21 6.41
C TYR A 104 0.79 -16.03 6.89
N TYR A 105 0.83 -14.98 6.08
CA TYR A 105 1.43 -13.73 6.47
C TYR A 105 0.63 -12.50 6.04
N LEU A 106 0.75 -11.46 6.85
CA LEU A 106 0.46 -10.09 6.48
C LEU A 106 1.79 -9.34 6.46
N SER A 107 2.03 -8.54 5.42
CA SER A 107 3.20 -7.68 5.37
C SER A 107 2.79 -6.25 5.01
N LEU A 108 3.61 -5.29 5.46
CA LEU A 108 3.53 -3.89 5.07
C LEU A 108 4.49 -3.57 3.91
N ASN A 109 4.91 -4.58 3.14
CA ASN A 109 5.77 -4.38 1.97
C ASN A 109 4.97 -3.79 0.80
N ASN A 110 5.63 -3.63 -0.35
CA ASN A 110 5.03 -3.03 -1.54
C ASN A 110 4.00 -3.94 -2.25
N GLU A 111 3.96 -5.25 -1.95
CA GLU A 111 3.20 -6.22 -2.74
C GLU A 111 1.68 -5.95 -2.75
N PRO A 112 1.01 -5.68 -1.61
CA PRO A 112 -0.43 -5.41 -1.62
C PRO A 112 -0.77 -4.12 -2.38
N GLN A 113 0.10 -3.11 -2.34
CA GLN A 113 -0.09 -1.86 -3.08
C GLN A 113 0.16 -2.05 -4.58
N ILE A 114 1.20 -2.78 -4.95
CA ILE A 114 1.48 -3.10 -6.36
C ILE A 114 0.36 -3.97 -6.94
N SER A 115 -0.14 -4.95 -6.20
CA SER A 115 -1.29 -5.76 -6.64
C SER A 115 -2.52 -4.89 -6.88
N ALA A 116 -2.84 -3.97 -5.97
CA ALA A 116 -3.96 -3.04 -6.13
C ALA A 116 -3.79 -2.13 -7.36
N LEU A 117 -2.58 -1.60 -7.58
CA LEU A 117 -2.27 -0.76 -8.73
C LEU A 117 -2.37 -1.54 -10.05
N THR A 118 -1.76 -2.72 -10.14
CA THR A 118 -1.80 -3.55 -11.34
C THR A 118 -3.23 -3.95 -11.68
N ASN A 119 -4.01 -4.39 -10.70
CA ASN A 119 -5.42 -4.74 -10.91
C ASN A 119 -6.22 -3.52 -11.40
N TYR A 120 -6.01 -2.34 -10.81
CA TYR A 120 -6.68 -1.11 -11.25
C TYR A 120 -6.38 -0.79 -12.73
N LEU A 121 -5.10 -0.85 -13.12
CA LEU A 121 -4.69 -0.56 -14.50
C LEU A 121 -5.22 -1.61 -15.49
N GLU A 122 -5.28 -2.88 -15.10
CA GLU A 122 -5.85 -3.96 -15.92
C GLU A 122 -7.37 -3.81 -16.08
N GLU A 123 -8.11 -3.56 -14.99
CA GLU A 123 -9.56 -3.35 -15.00
C GLU A 123 -9.97 -2.12 -15.81
N THR A 124 -9.08 -1.13 -15.92
CA THR A 124 -9.28 0.09 -16.72
C THR A 124 -8.69 0.01 -18.13
N GLU A 125 -8.23 -1.18 -18.55
CA GLU A 125 -7.68 -1.45 -19.89
C GLU A 125 -6.50 -0.53 -20.28
N ILE A 126 -5.71 -0.09 -19.29
CA ILE A 126 -4.55 0.75 -19.51
C ILE A 126 -3.37 -0.11 -19.94
N ASN A 127 -2.74 0.21 -21.07
CA ASN A 127 -1.60 -0.55 -21.59
C ASN A 127 -0.27 0.19 -21.45
N ARG A 128 -0.30 1.52 -21.32
CA ARG A 128 0.90 2.35 -21.21
C ARG A 128 0.74 3.36 -20.08
N VAL A 129 1.80 3.50 -19.28
CA VAL A 129 1.86 4.45 -18.17
C VAL A 129 3.09 5.35 -18.25
N GLY A 130 2.99 6.52 -17.65
CA GLY A 130 4.12 7.36 -17.30
C GLY A 130 4.71 6.95 -15.95
N ILE A 131 6.04 6.91 -15.82
CA ILE A 131 6.71 6.67 -14.53
C ILE A 131 7.68 7.82 -14.24
N ILE A 132 7.55 8.42 -13.06
CA ILE A 132 8.46 9.45 -12.55
C ILE A 132 9.13 8.93 -11.28
N SER A 133 10.44 8.72 -11.34
CA SER A 133 11.25 8.26 -10.21
C SER A 133 11.84 9.47 -9.47
N GLY A 134 11.57 9.60 -8.16
CA GLY A 134 12.23 10.58 -7.29
C GLY A 134 13.69 10.21 -6.98
N LYS A 135 14.03 8.93 -7.10
CA LYS A 135 15.37 8.40 -6.81
C LYS A 135 16.10 7.94 -8.06
N SER A 136 17.39 8.24 -8.14
CA SER A 136 18.22 7.73 -9.22
C SER A 136 18.34 6.20 -9.16
N SER A 137 18.12 5.54 -10.31
CA SER A 137 17.96 4.08 -10.50
C SER A 137 16.67 3.44 -9.98
N GLY A 138 15.73 4.23 -9.48
CA GLY A 138 14.42 3.75 -9.02
C GLY A 138 14.44 3.05 -7.66
N GLY A 139 13.35 3.17 -6.92
CA GLY A 139 13.16 2.53 -5.61
C GLY A 139 12.75 1.06 -5.72
N GLU A 140 12.69 0.35 -4.59
CA GLU A 140 12.23 -1.04 -4.53
C GLU A 140 10.79 -1.18 -5.05
N GLY A 141 9.90 -0.24 -4.69
CA GLY A 141 8.52 -0.22 -5.17
C GLY A 141 8.43 -0.08 -6.69
N GLU A 142 9.24 0.79 -7.29
CA GLU A 142 9.28 0.97 -8.74
C GLU A 142 9.75 -0.30 -9.46
N GLN A 143 10.82 -0.93 -8.97
CA GLN A 143 11.37 -2.14 -9.58
C GLN A 143 10.38 -3.30 -9.50
N LEU A 144 9.72 -3.47 -8.35
CA LEU A 144 8.68 -4.48 -8.18
C LEU A 144 7.47 -4.20 -9.07
N PHE A 145 7.03 -2.94 -9.19
CA PHE A 145 5.94 -2.57 -10.09
C PHE A 145 6.30 -2.88 -11.54
N LYS A 146 7.47 -2.44 -12.02
CA LYS A 146 7.93 -2.70 -13.39
C LYS A 146 7.98 -4.19 -13.71
N LYS A 147 8.46 -5.00 -12.76
CA LYS A 147 8.49 -6.47 -12.89
C LYS A 147 7.10 -7.07 -12.99
N SER A 148 6.12 -6.52 -12.28
CA SER A 148 4.72 -6.95 -12.32
C SER A 148 3.95 -6.44 -13.54
N TRP A 149 4.30 -5.26 -14.07
CA TRP A 149 3.54 -4.55 -15.08
C TRP A 149 3.96 -4.88 -16.51
N PHE A 150 5.26 -4.94 -16.77
CA PHE A 150 5.77 -5.05 -18.14
C PHE A 150 5.47 -6.41 -18.77
N SER A 151 4.96 -6.36 -19.99
CA SER A 151 4.64 -7.54 -20.82
C SER A 151 4.72 -7.15 -22.30
N GLU A 152 4.39 -8.06 -23.22
CA GLU A 152 4.40 -7.76 -24.68
C GLU A 152 3.49 -6.57 -25.04
N ASP A 153 2.34 -6.45 -24.37
CA ASP A 153 1.33 -5.42 -24.63
C ASP A 153 1.36 -4.26 -23.62
N ARG A 154 2.23 -4.32 -22.60
CA ARG A 154 2.27 -3.32 -21.52
C ARG A 154 3.64 -2.73 -21.31
N ASP A 155 3.75 -1.41 -21.43
CA ASP A 155 5.00 -0.68 -21.29
C ASP A 155 4.86 0.59 -20.43
N ALA A 156 5.97 1.31 -20.28
CA ALA A 156 5.99 2.62 -19.65
C ALA A 156 7.07 3.53 -20.20
N ILE A 157 6.82 4.83 -20.09
CA ILE A 157 7.83 5.86 -20.31
C ILE A 157 8.33 6.31 -18.96
N THR A 158 9.60 6.01 -18.66
CA THR A 158 10.21 6.31 -17.36
C THR A 158 11.14 7.52 -17.47
N ILE A 159 11.05 8.43 -16.50
CA ILE A 159 12.11 9.41 -16.23
C ILE A 159 12.62 9.32 -14.79
N ASP A 160 13.91 9.59 -14.63
CA ASP A 160 14.53 9.90 -13.34
C ASP A 160 14.44 11.42 -13.12
N ALA A 161 13.71 11.85 -12.10
CA ALA A 161 13.49 13.24 -11.73
C ALA A 161 14.28 13.67 -10.48
N SER A 162 15.21 12.85 -9.99
CA SER A 162 16.06 13.15 -8.82
C SER A 162 16.91 14.42 -9.00
N TYR A 163 17.23 14.78 -10.25
CA TYR A 163 17.94 16.01 -10.61
C TYR A 163 17.25 16.71 -11.77
N ASP A 164 17.15 18.04 -11.69
CA ASP A 164 16.53 18.87 -12.75
C ASP A 164 15.09 18.47 -13.10
N SER A 165 14.30 18.13 -12.07
CA SER A 165 12.89 17.69 -12.18
C SER A 165 12.03 18.57 -13.08
N GLU A 166 12.21 19.89 -13.07
CA GLU A 166 11.40 20.82 -13.88
C GLU A 166 11.56 20.57 -15.38
N SER A 167 12.79 20.67 -15.89
CA SER A 167 13.12 20.41 -17.30
C SER A 167 12.78 18.98 -17.70
N ARG A 168 13.06 18.01 -16.82
CA ARG A 168 12.79 16.60 -17.11
C ARG A 168 11.31 16.29 -17.23
N ILE A 169 10.47 16.83 -16.35
CA ILE A 169 9.01 16.65 -16.43
C ILE A 169 8.45 17.39 -17.64
N GLU A 170 8.94 18.60 -17.93
CA GLU A 170 8.51 19.34 -19.13
C GLU A 170 8.81 18.55 -20.42
N ASN A 171 10.00 17.96 -20.53
CA ASN A 171 10.40 17.13 -21.66
C ASN A 171 9.63 15.80 -21.69
N PHE A 172 9.44 15.17 -20.54
CA PHE A 172 8.68 13.92 -20.40
C PHE A 172 7.24 14.05 -20.92
N LEU A 173 6.62 15.21 -20.67
CA LEU A 173 5.28 15.55 -21.12
C LEU A 173 5.22 16.13 -22.55
N ASP A 174 6.35 16.19 -23.27
CA ASP A 174 6.49 16.78 -24.62
C ASP A 174 6.17 18.28 -24.74
N VAL A 175 6.14 19.00 -23.62
CA VAL A 175 5.79 20.44 -23.58
C VAL A 175 6.90 21.28 -24.21
N SER A 176 8.16 20.93 -23.96
CA SER A 176 9.32 21.59 -24.57
C SER A 176 9.28 21.54 -26.11
N GLU A 177 8.99 20.37 -26.70
CA GLU A 177 8.87 20.23 -28.15
C GLU A 177 7.67 21.01 -28.68
N SER A 178 6.54 20.98 -27.96
CA SER A 178 5.36 21.77 -28.25
C SER A 178 5.70 23.26 -28.36
N LYS A 179 6.41 23.82 -27.37
CA LYS A 179 6.89 25.22 -27.36
C LYS A 179 7.85 25.51 -28.52
N GLN A 180 8.77 24.58 -28.83
CA GLN A 180 9.70 24.76 -29.95
C GLN A 180 8.99 24.76 -31.31
N ARG A 181 8.01 23.86 -31.52
CA ARG A 181 7.17 23.82 -32.72
C ARG A 181 6.41 25.12 -32.90
N PHE A 182 5.80 25.63 -31.83
CA PHE A 182 5.13 26.92 -31.85
C PHE A 182 6.07 28.07 -32.24
N ASN A 183 7.24 28.17 -31.60
CA ASN A 183 8.20 29.24 -31.88
C ASN A 183 8.66 29.26 -33.34
N LYS A 184 8.73 28.10 -34.02
CA LYS A 184 9.01 28.02 -35.46
C LYS A 184 7.85 28.56 -36.30
N ILE A 185 6.61 28.22 -35.94
CA ILE A 185 5.40 28.67 -36.65
C ILE A 185 5.19 30.17 -36.47
N ASP A 186 5.32 30.69 -35.26
CA ASP A 186 5.13 32.11 -34.96
C ASP A 186 6.13 32.99 -35.73
N LYS A 187 7.41 32.59 -35.78
CA LYS A 187 8.44 33.28 -36.59
C LYS A 187 8.16 33.25 -38.10
N ALA A 188 7.46 32.22 -38.58
CA ALA A 188 7.11 32.08 -39.99
C ALA A 188 5.75 32.71 -40.34
N SER A 189 4.96 33.12 -39.33
CA SER A 189 3.62 33.65 -39.50
C SER A 189 3.62 35.17 -39.64
N PHE A 190 2.79 35.69 -40.56
CA PHE A 190 2.55 37.14 -40.70
C PHE A 190 1.45 37.65 -39.74
N ALA A 191 0.89 36.79 -38.90
CA ALA A 191 -0.14 37.12 -37.90
C ALA A 191 0.17 36.48 -36.55
N LYS A 192 -0.25 37.15 -35.46
CA LYS A 192 -0.06 36.67 -34.09
C LYS A 192 -0.85 35.37 -33.89
N VAL A 193 -0.14 34.26 -33.67
CA VAL A 193 -0.76 32.95 -33.43
C VAL A 193 -0.90 32.74 -31.93
N ASN A 194 -2.11 32.46 -31.45
CA ASN A 194 -2.33 32.06 -30.06
C ASN A 194 -1.91 30.59 -29.89
N PHE A 195 -1.05 30.30 -28.90
CA PHE A 195 -0.60 28.94 -28.63
C PHE A 195 -0.82 28.54 -27.18
N VAL A 196 -1.34 27.33 -27.04
CA VAL A 196 -1.49 26.62 -25.79
C VAL A 196 -0.68 25.34 -25.96
N PRO A 197 0.44 25.16 -25.24
CA PRO A 197 1.18 23.92 -25.28
C PRO A 197 0.26 22.74 -24.94
N ARG A 198 0.46 21.63 -25.64
CA ARG A 198 -0.21 20.37 -25.34
C ARG A 198 0.81 19.41 -24.78
N ALA A 199 0.46 18.78 -23.66
CA ALA A 199 1.15 17.62 -23.18
C ALA A 199 0.79 16.41 -24.06
N ARG A 200 1.66 15.40 -24.06
CA ARG A 200 1.46 14.13 -24.77
C ARG A 200 0.19 13.39 -24.34
N ASP A 201 -0.34 12.53 -25.19
CA ASP A 201 -1.62 11.84 -24.97
C ASP A 201 -1.53 10.31 -25.18
N ASP A 202 -0.31 9.75 -25.29
CA ASP A 202 -0.07 8.31 -25.45
C ASP A 202 -0.12 7.52 -24.12
N PHE A 203 -0.39 8.20 -23.00
CA PHE A 203 -0.78 7.61 -21.71
C PHE A 203 -1.64 8.62 -20.93
N ASN A 204 -2.43 8.13 -19.98
CA ASN A 204 -3.25 8.98 -19.10
C ASN A 204 -2.87 8.86 -17.62
N GLN A 205 -2.11 7.84 -17.23
CA GLN A 205 -1.70 7.58 -15.86
C GLN A 205 -0.22 7.91 -15.69
N ILE A 206 0.10 8.67 -14.64
CA ILE A 206 1.47 8.92 -14.20
C ILE A 206 1.65 8.34 -12.81
N ILE A 207 2.52 7.34 -12.69
CA ILE A 207 2.89 6.74 -11.42
C ILE A 207 4.15 7.43 -10.93
N ILE A 208 4.06 8.04 -9.75
CA ILE A 208 5.19 8.73 -9.10
C ILE A 208 5.72 7.82 -7.99
N PHE A 209 7.03 7.58 -8.00
CA PHE A 209 7.76 6.89 -6.93
C PHE A 209 8.66 7.89 -6.20
N PRO A 210 8.12 8.63 -5.22
CA PRO A 210 8.85 9.67 -4.49
C PRO A 210 9.73 9.09 -3.38
N GLU A 211 10.76 9.82 -2.93
CA GLU A 211 11.51 9.49 -1.73
C GLU A 211 10.80 9.92 -0.43
N ASN A 212 9.94 10.94 -0.51
CA ASN A 212 9.17 11.46 0.62
C ASN A 212 7.94 12.25 0.15
N SER A 213 7.07 12.64 1.10
CA SER A 213 5.81 13.32 0.80
C SER A 213 6.00 14.70 0.16
N ASN A 214 6.99 15.49 0.58
CA ASN A 214 7.24 16.80 -0.03
C ASN A 214 7.67 16.67 -1.50
N GLU A 215 8.46 15.64 -1.81
CA GLU A 215 8.84 15.35 -3.18
C GLU A 215 7.64 14.91 -4.02
N LEU A 216 6.75 14.07 -3.47
CA LEU A 216 5.49 13.71 -4.14
C LEU A 216 4.71 14.94 -4.57
N TYR A 217 4.53 15.92 -3.67
CA TYR A 217 3.78 17.15 -3.97
C TYR A 217 4.50 17.97 -5.03
N LYS A 218 5.82 18.14 -4.90
CA LYS A 218 6.63 18.87 -5.89
C LYS A 218 6.51 18.26 -7.29
N LEU A 219 6.70 16.95 -7.42
CA LEU A 219 6.64 16.26 -8.72
C LEU A 219 5.23 16.34 -9.31
N SER A 220 4.20 16.16 -8.47
CA SER A 220 2.79 16.29 -8.90
C SER A 220 2.48 17.70 -9.38
N SER A 221 2.94 18.71 -8.64
CA SER A 221 2.82 20.13 -9.00
C SER A 221 3.47 20.43 -10.35
N LEU A 222 4.68 19.92 -10.59
CA LEU A 222 5.38 20.08 -11.88
C LEU A 222 4.62 19.42 -13.04
N VAL A 223 4.00 18.26 -12.83
CA VAL A 223 3.12 17.64 -13.83
C VAL A 223 1.93 18.55 -14.14
N ARG A 224 1.24 19.04 -13.10
CA ARG A 224 0.07 19.93 -13.26
C ARG A 224 0.44 21.24 -13.96
N PHE A 225 1.57 21.86 -13.60
CA PHE A 225 2.05 23.10 -14.23
C PHE A 225 2.43 22.91 -15.70
N ASN A 226 2.93 21.73 -16.07
CA ASN A 226 3.27 21.40 -17.45
C ASN A 226 2.07 20.82 -18.22
N TYR A 227 0.91 21.44 -18.06
CA TYR A 227 -0.34 21.13 -18.77
C TYR A 227 -0.88 19.71 -18.56
N GLY A 228 -0.37 19.01 -17.53
CA GLY A 228 -0.77 17.65 -17.19
C GLY A 228 -2.02 17.57 -16.32
N LEU A 229 -2.99 18.47 -16.49
CA LEU A 229 -4.20 18.51 -15.65
C LEU A 229 -5.09 17.26 -15.82
N ASN A 230 -5.04 16.62 -16.98
CA ASN A 230 -5.88 15.45 -17.29
C ASN A 230 -5.23 14.11 -16.91
N TYR A 231 -3.96 14.09 -16.48
CA TYR A 231 -3.34 12.85 -16.05
C TYR A 231 -3.87 12.43 -14.69
N GLU A 232 -4.10 11.14 -14.53
CA GLU A 232 -4.27 10.57 -13.21
C GLU A 232 -2.88 10.38 -12.58
N ILE A 233 -2.62 11.09 -11.47
CA ILE A 233 -1.37 10.96 -10.73
C ILE A 233 -1.58 9.92 -9.64
N ILE A 234 -0.78 8.87 -9.65
CA ILE A 234 -0.89 7.74 -8.71
C ILE A 234 0.42 7.62 -7.95
N SER A 235 0.36 7.40 -6.64
CA SER A 235 1.54 7.10 -5.83
C SER A 235 1.29 5.92 -4.91
N LEU A 236 2.31 5.07 -4.79
CA LEU A 236 2.43 4.15 -3.66
C LEU A 236 2.86 4.96 -2.44
N THR A 237 2.45 4.51 -1.27
CA THR A 237 2.70 5.20 -0.01
C THR A 237 3.60 4.39 0.92
N SER A 238 3.86 3.13 0.58
CA SER A 238 4.71 2.21 1.34
C SER A 238 6.12 2.77 1.61
N ASP A 239 6.67 3.55 0.68
CA ASP A 239 7.95 4.24 0.82
C ASP A 239 7.86 5.57 1.63
N LEU A 240 6.64 6.01 1.97
CA LEU A 240 6.38 7.24 2.71
C LEU A 240 6.24 6.96 4.22
N GLN A 241 7.01 7.70 5.02
CA GLN A 241 7.05 7.59 6.49
C GLN A 241 6.32 8.75 7.18
N ALA A 242 6.32 9.93 6.56
CA ALA A 242 5.76 11.14 7.13
C ALA A 242 4.23 11.21 6.92
N PRO A 243 3.49 11.93 7.78
CA PRO A 243 2.09 12.26 7.52
C PRO A 243 1.91 12.93 6.16
N LEU A 244 0.79 12.63 5.51
CA LEU A 244 0.40 13.30 4.27
C LEU A 244 -0.46 14.53 4.58
N ASP A 245 -0.31 15.59 3.77
CA ASP A 245 -1.14 16.78 3.85
C ASP A 245 -2.36 16.56 2.94
N PRO A 246 -3.58 16.45 3.51
CA PRO A 246 -4.77 16.22 2.71
C PRO A 246 -5.00 17.31 1.66
N ASN A 247 -4.60 18.56 1.95
CA ASN A 247 -4.79 19.67 1.02
C ASN A 247 -3.88 19.53 -0.20
N GLU A 248 -2.64 19.07 -0.01
CA GLU A 248 -1.71 18.82 -1.14
C GLU A 248 -2.18 17.65 -1.99
N ILE A 249 -2.69 16.59 -1.36
CA ILE A 249 -3.29 15.44 -2.06
C ILE A 249 -4.50 15.89 -2.90
N GLU A 250 -5.41 16.68 -2.32
CA GLU A 250 -6.59 17.19 -3.01
C GLU A 250 -6.24 18.21 -4.10
N LEU A 251 -5.36 19.18 -3.80
CA LEU A 251 -4.93 20.23 -4.73
C LEU A 251 -4.33 19.66 -6.01
N HIS A 252 -3.57 18.57 -5.88
CA HIS A 252 -2.90 17.92 -7.00
C HIS A 252 -3.68 16.72 -7.56
N ASP A 253 -4.85 16.38 -7.00
CA ASP A 253 -5.64 15.19 -7.32
C ASP A 253 -4.76 13.94 -7.42
N ILE A 254 -4.03 13.65 -6.33
CA ILE A 254 -3.15 12.50 -6.22
C ILE A 254 -3.97 11.31 -5.71
N LYS A 255 -4.00 10.22 -6.48
CA LYS A 255 -4.55 8.93 -6.06
C LYS A 255 -3.51 8.15 -5.29
N LEU A 256 -3.89 7.62 -4.13
CA LEU A 256 -2.97 6.95 -3.21
C LEU A 256 -3.34 5.48 -3.09
N VAL A 257 -2.36 4.62 -3.30
CA VAL A 257 -2.51 3.19 -3.01
C VAL A 257 -1.97 2.91 -1.62
N ASP A 258 -2.85 2.54 -0.68
CA ASP A 258 -2.52 2.32 0.74
C ASP A 258 -3.66 1.60 1.49
N HIS A 259 -3.60 1.57 2.83
CA HIS A 259 -4.74 1.39 3.70
C HIS A 259 -5.85 2.43 3.45
N THR A 260 -7.05 2.19 3.98
CA THR A 260 -8.12 3.17 3.92
C THR A 260 -7.88 4.31 4.91
N TYR A 261 -8.02 5.55 4.44
CA TYR A 261 -7.95 6.75 5.28
C TYR A 261 -9.22 7.01 6.10
N THR A 262 -10.20 6.10 6.08
CA THR A 262 -11.46 6.21 6.83
C THR A 262 -11.33 5.89 8.32
N ASN A 263 -10.20 5.36 8.77
CA ASN A 263 -9.96 5.17 10.20
C ASN A 263 -9.65 6.51 10.89
N LYS A 264 -9.68 6.52 12.23
CA LYS A 264 -9.55 7.74 13.05
C LYS A 264 -8.19 8.45 12.98
N TYR A 265 -7.17 7.87 12.34
CA TYR A 265 -5.83 8.45 12.21
C TYR A 265 -5.58 9.05 10.82
N GLY A 266 -6.43 8.74 9.83
CA GLY A 266 -6.38 9.32 8.49
C GLY A 266 -4.98 9.30 7.88
N TYR A 267 -4.51 10.47 7.46
CA TYR A 267 -3.24 10.66 6.76
C TYR A 267 -1.98 10.61 7.65
N ASP A 268 -2.11 10.35 8.95
CA ASP A 268 -0.96 10.01 9.80
C ASP A 268 -0.54 8.56 9.55
N LEU A 269 0.27 8.35 8.51
CA LEU A 269 0.60 7.04 7.95
C LEU A 269 1.09 6.04 9.00
N ALA A 270 1.99 6.46 9.90
CA ALA A 270 2.56 5.58 10.90
C ALA A 270 1.50 5.04 11.87
N LYS A 271 0.66 5.94 12.42
CA LYS A 271 -0.41 5.56 13.35
C LYS A 271 -1.50 4.77 12.66
N SER A 272 -1.88 5.23 11.47
CA SER A 272 -2.97 4.68 10.69
C SER A 272 -2.66 3.27 10.20
N ARG A 273 -1.46 3.02 9.65
CA ARG A 273 -1.01 1.67 9.26
C ARG A 273 -0.85 0.74 10.46
N SER A 274 -0.29 1.23 11.56
CA SER A 274 -0.11 0.43 12.77
C SER A 274 -1.46 -0.02 13.33
N PHE A 275 -2.42 0.90 13.46
CA PHE A 275 -3.80 0.59 13.85
C PHE A 275 -4.47 -0.38 12.89
N SER A 276 -4.38 -0.11 11.59
CA SER A 276 -5.03 -0.93 10.56
C SER A 276 -4.44 -2.34 10.53
N LEU A 277 -3.11 -2.49 10.64
CA LEU A 277 -2.45 -3.79 10.75
C LEU A 277 -2.93 -4.54 11.99
N GLY A 278 -3.04 -3.88 13.15
CA GLY A 278 -3.55 -4.51 14.37
C GLY A 278 -4.98 -5.01 14.24
N PHE A 279 -5.86 -4.19 13.66
CA PHE A 279 -7.24 -4.56 13.40
C PHE A 279 -7.33 -5.77 12.44
N ASP A 280 -6.66 -5.67 11.29
CA ASP A 280 -6.73 -6.67 10.23
C ASP A 280 -6.05 -7.98 10.65
N SER A 281 -4.97 -7.92 11.42
CA SER A 281 -4.30 -9.10 11.96
C SER A 281 -5.23 -9.91 12.86
N MET A 282 -6.03 -9.24 13.70
CA MET A 282 -7.00 -9.93 14.56
C MET A 282 -8.15 -10.50 13.72
N MET A 283 -8.68 -9.73 12.76
CA MET A 283 -9.74 -10.18 11.86
C MET A 283 -9.33 -11.45 11.09
N ILE A 284 -8.15 -11.43 10.47
CA ILE A 284 -7.65 -12.54 9.67
C ILE A 284 -7.25 -13.72 10.55
N ALA A 285 -6.62 -13.50 11.70
CA ALA A 285 -6.35 -14.57 12.66
C ALA A 285 -7.64 -15.27 13.13
N PHE A 286 -8.70 -14.48 13.38
CA PHE A 286 -10.01 -15.01 13.72
C PHE A 286 -10.59 -15.85 12.59
N ALA A 287 -10.51 -15.37 11.34
CA ALA A 287 -10.96 -16.11 10.17
C ALA A 287 -10.22 -17.44 9.99
N ILE A 288 -8.87 -17.41 10.00
CA ILE A 288 -8.04 -18.61 9.84
C ILE A 288 -8.32 -19.62 10.95
N SER A 289 -8.31 -19.19 12.22
CA SER A 289 -8.48 -20.10 13.35
C SER A 289 -9.85 -20.79 13.39
N ASN A 290 -10.87 -20.18 12.77
CA ASN A 290 -12.21 -20.73 12.65
C ASN A 290 -12.51 -21.34 11.26
N ASN A 291 -11.49 -21.57 10.44
CA ASN A 291 -11.61 -22.16 9.10
C ASN A 291 -12.60 -21.42 8.19
N LEU A 292 -12.64 -20.09 8.29
CA LEU A 292 -13.47 -19.25 7.43
C LEU A 292 -12.73 -18.96 6.13
N GLU A 293 -13.42 -19.15 5.01
CA GLU A 293 -12.91 -18.80 3.68
C GLU A 293 -13.72 -17.67 3.06
N GLY A 294 -13.13 -17.00 2.07
CA GLY A 294 -13.76 -15.95 1.29
C GLY A 294 -13.00 -14.63 1.33
N LYS A 295 -13.75 -13.53 1.10
CA LYS A 295 -13.19 -12.18 0.99
C LYS A 295 -13.46 -11.37 2.25
N PHE A 296 -12.39 -10.84 2.84
CA PHE A 296 -12.41 -10.04 4.05
C PHE A 296 -11.90 -8.63 3.76
N LYS A 297 -12.65 -7.60 4.14
CA LYS A 297 -12.29 -6.19 3.99
C LYS A 297 -11.91 -5.64 5.35
N GLY A 298 -10.63 -5.35 5.55
CA GLY A 298 -10.12 -4.69 6.74
C GLY A 298 -9.81 -3.21 6.49
N TYR A 299 -9.15 -2.55 7.44
CA TYR A 299 -8.70 -1.17 7.25
C TYR A 299 -7.40 -1.09 6.43
N LEU A 300 -6.52 -2.08 6.51
CA LEU A 300 -5.24 -2.09 5.82
C LEU A 300 -5.38 -2.55 4.38
N ALA A 301 -6.16 -3.62 4.15
CA ALA A 301 -6.33 -4.18 2.83
C ALA A 301 -7.63 -4.98 2.71
N THR A 302 -7.92 -5.39 1.47
CA THR A 302 -8.80 -6.51 1.19
C THR A 302 -7.99 -7.80 1.17
N TYR A 303 -8.60 -8.87 1.66
CA TYR A 303 -7.97 -10.19 1.78
C TYR A 303 -8.85 -11.24 1.14
N GLU A 304 -8.22 -12.19 0.45
CA GLU A 304 -8.87 -13.41 -0.05
C GLU A 304 -8.19 -14.61 0.60
N LEU A 305 -8.96 -15.35 1.40
CA LEU A 305 -8.53 -16.57 2.09
C LEU A 305 -9.25 -17.76 1.47
N VAL A 306 -8.54 -18.53 0.63
CA VAL A 306 -9.08 -19.65 -0.14
C VAL A 306 -8.01 -20.72 -0.30
N ASP A 307 -8.37 -22.00 -0.15
CA ASP A 307 -7.47 -23.15 -0.36
C ASP A 307 -6.16 -23.07 0.45
N GLY A 308 -6.26 -22.50 1.65
CA GLY A 308 -5.11 -22.31 2.53
C GLY A 308 -4.07 -21.29 2.03
N GLN A 309 -4.49 -20.34 1.19
CA GLN A 309 -3.69 -19.20 0.76
C GLN A 309 -4.35 -17.90 1.20
N LEU A 310 -3.52 -16.90 1.57
CA LEU A 310 -3.96 -15.55 1.90
C LEU A 310 -3.36 -14.58 0.89
N LYS A 311 -4.22 -13.91 0.11
CA LYS A 311 -3.83 -12.83 -0.81
C LYS A 311 -4.32 -11.51 -0.24
N ALA A 312 -3.49 -10.48 -0.33
CA ALA A 312 -3.83 -9.14 0.14
C ALA A 312 -3.74 -8.12 -1.01
N SER A 313 -4.68 -7.18 -1.05
CA SER A 313 -4.69 -6.07 -1.99
C SER A 313 -5.10 -4.79 -1.26
N SER A 314 -4.24 -3.78 -1.30
CA SER A 314 -4.49 -2.47 -0.69
C SER A 314 -5.63 -1.72 -1.37
N TYR A 315 -6.03 -0.60 -0.79
CA TYR A 315 -7.04 0.27 -1.36
C TYR A 315 -6.43 1.29 -2.31
N PHE A 316 -7.11 1.49 -3.43
CA PHE A 316 -6.97 2.67 -4.27
C PHE A 316 -7.88 3.77 -3.71
N ASN A 317 -7.27 4.81 -3.14
CA ASN A 317 -7.93 5.96 -2.49
C ASN A 317 -7.90 7.19 -3.40
#